data_AF-A0A349PL59-F1
#
_entry.id   AF-A0A349PL59-F1
#
_cell.length_a   1.000
_cell.length_b   1.000
_cell.length_c   1.000
_cell.angle_alpha   90.00
_cell.angle_beta   90.00
_cell.angle_gamma   90.00
#
_symmetry.space_group_name_H-M   'P 1'
#
loop_
_entity.id
_entity.type
_entity.pdbx_description
1 polymer ?
#
loop_
_entity_poly.entity_id
_entity_poly.type
_entity_poly.pdbx_seq_one_letter_code
_entity_poly.pdbx_strand_id
1 'polypeptide(L)' 'MNKVLIKNAKIVNEGTIFEGDVLIENDLIVEISETISAKSSDCKIIDAEGNYLIPGA' A
#
# COMPACT_ATOMS: atom_id res chain seq x y z
N MET A 1 1.05 12.03 -12.85
CA MET A 1 1.48 10.65 -12.50
C MET A 1 0.56 10.16 -11.41
N ASN A 2 -0.01 8.96 -11.55
CA ASN A 2 -0.95 8.45 -10.56
C ASN A 2 -0.16 7.69 -9.49
N LYS A 3 -0.13 8.23 -8.27
CA LYS A 3 0.45 7.57 -7.10
C LYS A 3 -0.64 7.27 -6.08
N VAL A 4 -0.69 6.04 -5.60
CA VAL A 4 -1.58 5.63 -4.51
C VAL A 4 -0.72 5.00 -3.43
N LEU A 5 -0.82 5.53 -2.22
CA LEU A 5 -0.20 4.99 -1.03
C LEU A 5 -1.29 4.42 -0.12
N ILE A 6 -1.31 3.10 0.03
CA ILE A 6 -2.17 2.40 0.98
C ILE A 6 -1.35 2.25 2.27
N LYS A 7 -1.86 2.76 3.39
CA LYS A 7 -1.17 2.75 4.68
C LYS A 7 -1.82 1.80 5.69
N ASN A 8 -1.02 1.31 6.63
CA ASN A 8 -1.47 0.55 7.80
C ASN A 8 -2.33 -0.68 7.46
N ALA A 9 -2.11 -1.29 6.30
CA ALA A 9 -2.91 -2.42 5.84
C ALA A 9 -2.40 -3.74 6.41
N LYS A 10 -3.30 -4.70 6.64
CA LYS A 10 -2.93 -6.12 6.79
C LYS A 10 -2.75 -6.73 5.41
N ILE A 11 -1.51 -6.77 4.94
CA ILE A 11 -1.14 -7.22 3.59
C ILE A 11 -1.09 -8.73 3.57
N VAL A 12 -1.84 -9.34 2.64
CA VAL A 12 -1.85 -10.78 2.41
C VAL A 12 -0.97 -11.11 1.21
N ASN A 13 0.10 -11.88 1.42
CA ASN A 13 0.94 -12.37 0.34
C ASN A 13 1.42 -13.80 0.63
N GLU A 14 1.22 -14.71 -0.32
CA GLU A 14 1.76 -16.09 -0.29
C GLU A 14 1.53 -16.84 1.05
N GLY A 15 0.32 -16.72 1.61
CA GLY A 15 -0.04 -17.40 2.87
C GLY A 15 0.46 -16.71 4.14
N THR A 16 1.10 -15.56 4.02
CA THR A 16 1.54 -14.72 5.13
C THR A 16 0.71 -13.44 5.23
N ILE A 17 0.57 -12.93 6.45
CA ILE A 17 -0.10 -11.66 6.74
C ILE A 17 0.86 -10.81 7.55
N PHE A 18 1.10 -9.59 7.10
CA PHE A 18 1.92 -8.61 7.80
C PHE A 18 1.32 -7.21 7.68
N GLU A 19 1.60 -6.35 8.65
CA GLU A 19 1.13 -4.96 8.62
C GLU A 19 2.15 -4.07 7.89
N GLY A 20 1.65 -3.17 7.06
CA GLY A 20 2.52 -2.22 6.36
C GLY A 20 1.82 -1.36 5.33
N ASP A 21 2.64 -0.68 4.55
CA ASP A 21 2.25 0.27 3.52
C ASP A 21 2.61 -0.29 2.12
N VAL A 22 1.79 0.03 1.13
CA VAL A 22 2.04 -0.31 -0.29
C VAL A 22 1.93 0.96 -1.13
N LEU A 23 3.01 1.27 -1.86
CA LEU A 23 3.05 2.36 -2.83
C LEU A 23 2.86 1.81 -4.24
N ILE A 24 1.87 2.36 -4.93
CA ILE A 24 1.53 2.05 -6.31
C ILE A 24 1.84 3.29 -7.15
N GLU A 25 2.61 3.13 -8.22
CA GLU A 25 2.87 4.16 -9.22
C GLU A 25 2.60 3.62 -10.62
N ASN A 26 1.75 4.33 -11.37
CA ASN A 26 1.38 3.96 -12.74
C ASN A 26 0.97 2.47 -12.86
N ASP A 27 0.07 2.04 -11.98
CA ASP A 27 -0.52 0.69 -11.89
C ASP A 27 0.46 -0.43 -11.49
N LEU A 28 1.69 -0.08 -11.08
CA LEU A 28 2.68 -1.03 -10.56
C LEU A 28 2.94 -0.79 -9.08
N ILE A 29 3.10 -1.87 -8.32
CA ILE A 29 3.63 -1.78 -6.95
C ILE A 29 5.12 -1.47 -7.06
N VAL A 30 5.54 -0.33 -6.52
CA VAL A 30 6.95 0.11 -6.55
C VAL A 30 7.65 -0.04 -5.21
N GLU A 31 6.89 -0.09 -4.11
CA GLU A 31 7.45 -0.26 -2.76
C GLU A 31 6.42 -0.90 -1.82
N ILE A 32 6.90 -1.83 -0.99
CA ILE A 32 6.17 -2.40 0.15
C ILE A 32 7.11 -2.29 1.35
N SER A 33 6.66 -1.67 2.44
CA SER A 33 7.48 -1.43 3.64
C SER A 33 6.59 -1.29 4.88
N GLU A 34 7.14 -1.44 6.08
CA GLU A 34 6.40 -1.21 7.34
C GLU A 34 5.85 0.22 7.42
N THR A 35 6.56 1.20 6.86
CA THR A 35 6.10 2.59 6.81
C THR A 35 6.71 3.30 5.60
N ILE A 36 5.87 3.92 4.78
CA ILE A 36 6.26 4.74 3.64
C ILE A 36 5.87 6.20 3.91
N SER A 37 6.85 7.10 3.72
CA SER A 37 6.63 8.54 3.82
C SER A 37 6.02 9.07 2.52
N ALA A 38 4.88 9.77 2.62
CA ALA A 38 4.29 10.45 1.47
C ALA A 38 5.14 11.67 1.10
N LYS A 39 5.98 11.53 0.06
CA LYS A 39 6.94 12.57 -0.36
C LYS A 39 6.36 13.63 -1.31
N SER A 40 5.14 13.45 -1.83
CA SER A 40 4.54 14.38 -2.80
C SER A 40 3.05 14.64 -2.52
N SER A 41 2.62 15.87 -2.73
CA SER A 41 1.21 16.32 -2.65
C SER A 41 0.27 15.54 -3.57
N ASP A 42 0.79 15.01 -4.67
CA ASP A 42 -0.02 14.39 -5.73
C ASP A 42 -0.25 12.88 -5.49
N CYS A 43 0.03 12.40 -4.28
CA CYS A 43 -0.18 11.01 -3.87
C CYS A 43 -1.55 10.86 -3.19
N LYS A 44 -2.41 10.00 -3.74
CA LYS A 44 -3.64 9.61 -3.06
C LYS A 44 -3.28 8.69 -1.90
N ILE A 45 -3.63 9.09 -0.69
CA ILE A 45 -3.41 8.28 0.51
C ILE A 45 -4.71 7.57 0.87
N ILE A 46 -4.62 6.27 1.14
CA ILE A 46 -5.72 5.45 1.65
C ILE A 46 -5.24 4.86 2.97
N ASP A 47 -5.89 5.23 4.07
CA ASP A 47 -5.63 4.58 5.35
C ASP A 47 -6.48 3.31 5.44
N ALA A 48 -5.82 2.17 5.54
CA ALA A 48 -6.43 0.85 5.59
C ALA A 48 -6.23 0.18 6.95
N GLU A 49 -6.02 0.97 8.01
CA GLU A 49 -5.93 0.45 9.39
C GLU A 49 -7.10 -0.51 9.69
N GLY A 50 -6.76 -1.67 10.23
CA GLY A 50 -7.72 -2.73 10.56
C GLY A 50 -8.30 -3.52 9.37
N ASN A 51 -8.01 -3.10 8.13
CA ASN A 51 -8.49 -3.75 6.90
C ASN A 51 -7.40 -4.63 6.26
N TYR A 52 -7.84 -5.51 5.36
CA TYR A 52 -6.96 -6.39 4.59
C TYR A 52 -6.70 -5.85 3.18
N LEU A 53 -5.44 -5.92 2.75
CA LEU A 53 -5.04 -5.73 1.36
C LEU A 53 -4.72 -7.09 0.75
N ILE A 54 -5.53 -7.50 -0.24
CA ILE A 54 -5.45 -8.82 -0.88
C ILE A 54 -5.18 -8.68 -2.39
N PRO A 55 -4.46 -9.64 -3.00
CA PRO A 55 -4.34 -9.70 -4.45
C PRO A 55 -5.72 -9.75 -5.12
N GLY A 56 -5.89 -8.96 -6.18
CA GLY A 56 -7.08 -9.01 -7.04
C GLY A 56 -7.13 -10.31 -7.86
N ALA A 57 -8.32 -10.62 -8.39
CA ALA A 57 -8.55 -11.73 -9.31
C ALA A 57 -8.33 -11.34 -10.78
#